data_AF-A0A2D9QWP2-F1
#
_entry.id   AF-A0A2D9QWP2-F1
#
_cell.length_a   1.000
_cell.length_b   1.000
_cell.length_c   1.000
_cell.angle_alpha   90.00
_cell.angle_beta   90.00
_cell.angle_gamma   90.00
#
_symmetry.space_group_name_H-M   'P 1'
#
loop_
_entity.id
_entity.type
_entity.pdbx_description
1 polymer ?
#
loop_
_entity_poly.entity_id
_entity_poly.type
_entity_poly.pdbx_seq_one_letter_code
_entity_poly.pdbx_strand_id
1 'polypeptide(L)' 'MYIDLFDQDRQKLGSPNLWHPFGTYQTRNCHALVTSPEFDRLLRHANVLPFIEFREDQPASPNSVSVI' A
#
# COMPACT_ATOMS: atom_id res chain seq x y z
N MET A 1 3.38 -7.47 15.57
CA MET A 1 4.16 -6.45 14.81
C MET A 1 3.62 -6.36 13.39
N TYR A 2 3.79 -5.25 12.64
CA TYR A 2 3.26 -5.14 11.27
C TYR A 2 3.88 -6.16 10.29
N ILE A 3 5.09 -6.63 10.57
CA ILE A 3 5.74 -7.73 9.83
C ILE A 3 4.95 -9.03 10.01
N ASP A 4 4.51 -9.34 11.23
CA ASP A 4 3.69 -10.55 11.48
C ASP A 4 2.36 -10.47 10.74
N LEU A 5 1.75 -9.27 10.69
CA LEU A 5 0.51 -9.03 9.94
C LEU A 5 0.73 -9.26 8.43
N PHE A 6 1.83 -8.73 7.89
CA PHE A 6 2.24 -8.95 6.50
C PHE A 6 2.42 -10.44 6.18
N ASP A 7 3.14 -11.17 7.03
CA ASP A 7 3.40 -12.60 6.80
C ASP A 7 2.14 -13.45 6.93
N GLN A 8 1.26 -13.13 7.88
CA GLN A 8 -0.02 -13.82 8.03
C GLN A 8 -0.94 -13.59 6.84
N ASP A 9 -1.04 -12.35 6.36
CA ASP A 9 -1.82 -12.00 5.17
C ASP A 9 -1.31 -12.77 3.95
N ARG A 10 0.02 -12.79 3.75
CA ARG A 10 0.68 -13.51 2.66
C ARG A 10 0.44 -15.02 2.72
N GLN A 11 0.47 -15.61 3.91
CA GLN A 11 0.22 -17.05 4.08
C GLN A 11 -1.25 -17.42 3.86
N LYS A 12 -2.20 -16.59 4.33
CA LYS A 12 -3.63 -16.88 4.24
C LYS A 12 -4.22 -16.58 2.86
N LEU A 13 -3.75 -15.50 2.24
CA LEU A 13 -4.35 -14.90 1.05
C LEU A 13 -3.36 -14.74 -0.10
N GLY A 14 -2.26 -15.52 -0.11
CA GLY A 14 -1.18 -15.53 -1.10
C GLY A 14 -1.57 -15.86 -2.55
N SER A 15 -2.84 -15.68 -2.90
CA SER A 15 -3.37 -15.70 -4.26
C SER A 15 -2.68 -14.65 -5.14
N PRO A 16 -2.35 -14.98 -6.40
CA PRO A 16 -1.79 -14.04 -7.37
C PRO A 16 -2.65 -12.81 -7.65
N ASN A 17 -3.95 -12.86 -7.31
CA ASN A 17 -4.88 -11.74 -7.48
C ASN A 17 -4.66 -10.62 -6.46
N LEU A 18 -4.05 -10.94 -5.31
CA LEU A 18 -3.83 -10.00 -4.21
C LEU A 18 -2.33 -9.73 -4.05
N TRP A 19 -1.52 -10.78 -4.16
CA TRP A 19 -0.08 -10.76 -4.00
C TRP A 19 0.62 -10.86 -5.35
N HIS A 20 1.21 -9.76 -5.79
CA HIS A 20 1.85 -9.65 -7.09
C HIS A 20 3.39 -9.72 -6.98
N PRO A 21 4.08 -10.32 -7.96
CA PRO A 21 5.53 -10.22 -8.05
C PRO A 21 6.01 -8.78 -8.08
N PHE A 22 7.13 -8.52 -7.43
CA PHE A 22 7.83 -7.24 -7.43
C PHE A 22 9.33 -7.47 -7.59
N GLY A 23 9.84 -7.16 -8.78
CA GLY A 23 11.21 -7.54 -9.14
C GLY A 23 11.41 -9.06 -9.15
N THR A 24 12.64 -9.49 -8.95
CA THR A 24 13.03 -10.91 -9.12
C THR A 24 12.69 -11.80 -7.93
N TYR A 25 12.71 -11.26 -6.71
CA TYR A 25 12.63 -12.08 -5.48
C TYR A 25 11.62 -11.57 -4.45
N GLN A 26 10.83 -10.56 -4.78
CA GLN A 26 9.88 -9.98 -3.83
C GLN A 26 8.45 -10.12 -4.35
N THR A 27 7.50 -10.07 -3.43
CA THR A 27 6.07 -9.97 -3.72
C THR A 27 5.48 -8.85 -2.88
N ARG A 28 4.43 -8.22 -3.40
CA ARG A 28 3.73 -7.11 -2.74
C ARG A 28 2.23 -7.34 -2.77
N ASN A 29 1.54 -6.90 -1.72
CA ASN A 29 0.08 -6.81 -1.70
C ASN A 29 -0.35 -5.36 -1.94
N CYS A 30 -0.98 -5.08 -3.08
CA CYS A 30 -1.51 -3.74 -3.39
C CYS A 30 -2.88 -3.48 -2.76
N HIS A 31 -3.49 -4.50 -2.17
CA HIS A 31 -4.80 -4.50 -1.52
C HIS A 31 -4.67 -4.75 -0.01
N ALA A 32 -3.53 -4.38 0.59
CA ALA A 32 -3.24 -4.64 2.00
C ALA A 32 -4.30 -4.05 2.94
N LEU A 33 -4.88 -2.88 2.62
CA LEU A 33 -5.95 -2.28 3.43
C LEU A 33 -7.30 -3.01 3.33
N VAL A 34 -7.52 -3.78 2.26
CA VAL A 34 -8.74 -4.59 2.09
C VAL A 34 -8.59 -5.93 2.81
N THR A 35 -7.40 -6.51 2.73
CA THR A 35 -7.10 -7.87 3.21
C THR A 35 -6.66 -7.89 4.68
N SER A 36 -6.01 -6.81 5.12
CA SER A 36 -5.53 -6.58 6.48
C SER A 36 -5.74 -5.12 6.91
N PRO A 37 -6.98 -4.71 7.25
CA PRO A 37 -7.33 -3.32 7.58
C PRO A 37 -6.53 -2.72 8.74
N GLU A 38 -5.90 -3.53 9.59
CA GLU A 38 -5.05 -3.09 10.69
C GLU A 38 -3.84 -2.26 10.21
N PHE A 39 -3.43 -2.42 8.94
CA PHE A 39 -2.42 -1.55 8.32
C PHE A 39 -2.85 -0.08 8.23
N ASP A 40 -4.14 0.24 8.29
CA ASP A 40 -4.64 1.61 8.32
C ASP A 40 -4.04 2.41 9.50
N ARG A 41 -3.79 1.74 10.64
CA ARG A 41 -3.14 2.36 11.80
C ARG A 41 -1.70 2.81 11.52
N LEU A 42 -0.99 2.14 10.62
CA LEU A 42 0.35 2.55 10.20
C LEU A 42 0.28 3.82 9.35
N LEU A 43 -0.69 3.88 8.43
CA LEU A 43 -0.89 5.04 7.56
C LEU A 43 -1.35 6.28 8.34
N ARG A 44 -2.24 6.08 9.31
CA ARG A 44 -2.73 7.15 10.20
C ARG A 44 -1.80 7.48 11.36
N HIS A 45 -0.61 6.89 11.40
CA HIS A 45 0.36 7.21 12.44
C HIS A 45 0.74 8.70 12.36
N ALA A 46 0.85 9.38 13.50
CA ALA A 46 1.09 10.84 13.55
C ALA A 46 2.36 11.29 12.79
N ASN A 47 3.35 10.41 12.67
CA ASN A 47 4.59 10.68 11.91
C ASN A 47 4.48 10.36 10.42
N VAL A 48 3.41 9.72 9.95
CA VAL A 48 3.22 9.29 8.56
C VAL A 48 2.09 10.10 7.91
N LEU A 49 0.97 10.26 8.61
CA LEU A 49 -0.23 10.91 8.10
C LEU A 49 0.03 12.32 7.52
N PRO A 50 0.81 13.21 8.17
CA PRO A 50 1.09 14.53 7.61
C PRO A 50 1.78 14.48 6.23
N PHE A 51 2.59 13.46 5.96
CA PHE A 51 3.27 13.31 4.67
C PHE A 51 2.37 12.76 3.57
N ILE A 52 1.33 12.01 3.95
CA ILE A 52 0.30 11.53 3.01
C ILE A 52 -0.61 12.70 2.64
N GLU A 53 -1.13 13.42 3.62
CA GLU A 53 -2.06 14.55 3.43
C GLU A 53 -1.38 15.74 2.73
N PHE A 54 -0.10 16.01 3.02
CA PHE A 54 0.67 17.06 2.31
C PHE A 54 0.72 16.85 0.79
N ARG A 55 0.60 15.61 0.31
CA ARG A 55 0.55 15.33 -1.13
C ARG A 55 -0.82 15.61 -1.75
N GLU A 56 -1.91 15.55 -0.99
CA GLU A 56 -3.26 15.78 -1.52
C GLU A 56 -3.56 17.28 -1.71
N ASP A 57 -2.90 18.16 -0.96
CA ASP A 57 -3.03 19.62 -1.08
C ASP A 57 -2.21 20.24 -2.22
N GLN A 58 -1.51 19.43 -3.02
CA GLN A 58 -0.86 19.92 -4.24
C GLN A 58 -1.87 19.88 -5.39
N PRO A 59 -2.16 21.02 -6.07
CA PRO A 59 -3.02 20.99 -7.24
C PRO A 59 -2.41 20.04 -8.27
N ALA A 60 -3.23 19.13 -8.80
CA ALA A 60 -2.82 18.23 -9.88
C ALA A 60 -2.15 19.06 -10.97
N SER A 61 -0.90 18.72 -11.29
CA SER A 61 -0.17 19.41 -12.35
C SER A 61 -1.00 19.35 -13.63
N PRO A 62 -1.27 20.49 -14.30
CA PRO A 62 -2.11 20.54 -15.50
C PRO A 62 -1.58 19.71 -16.68
N ASN A 63 -0.38 19.12 -16.56
CA ASN A 63 0.26 18.29 -17.58
C ASN A 63 0.25 16.79 -17.28
N SER A 64 -0.56 16.29 -16.33
CA SER A 64 -0.69 14.85 -16.08
C SER A 64 -1.91 14.24 -16.78
N VAL A 65 -2.03 14.49 -18.09
CA VAL A 65 -2.77 13.58 -18.98
C VAL A 65 -1.83 13.20 -20.12
N SER A 66 -1.88 11.90 -20.45
CA SER A 66 -1.21 11.17 -21.54
C SER A 66 0.11 10.48 -21.20
N VAL A 67 -0.02 9.25 -20.67
CA VAL A 67 0.54 8.09 -21.37
C VAL A 67 -0.56 7.02 -21.42
N ILE A 68 -1.02 6.77 -22.66
CA ILE A 68 -1.78 5.65 -23.24
C ILE A 68 -2.25 4.54 -22.29
#